data_AF-A0A2J5NG41-F1
#
_entry.id   AF-A0A2J5NG41-F1
#
_cell.length_a   1.000
_cell.length_b   1.000
_cell.length_c   1.000
_cell.angle_alpha   90.00
_cell.angle_beta   90.00
_cell.angle_gamma   90.00
#
_symmetry.space_group_name_H-M   'P 1'
#
loop_
_entity.id
_entity.type
_entity.pdbx_description
1 polymer ?
#
loop_
_entity_poly.entity_id
_entity_poly.type
_entity_poly.pdbx_seq_one_letter_code
_entity_poly.pdbx_strand_id
1 'polypeptide(L)'
;MIGRLRGIILEKQPPLVLLETGGVGYEVHLPMTCFYELPDVGKEAIIFTHFIVREDAQLLYGFNNKQERTLFKELIKTNGVGPKLALAILSGMSAQQ
;
A
#
# COMPACT_ATOMS: atom_id res chain seq x y z
N MET A 1 11.05 -8.94 -6.02
CA MET A 1 10.35 -7.65 -6.22
C MET A 1 8.86 -7.94 -6.40
N ILE A 2 8.01 -7.48 -5.49
CA ILE A 2 6.55 -7.65 -5.59
C ILE A 2 5.99 -6.31 -6.09
N GLY A 3 5.40 -6.30 -7.29
CA GLY A 3 4.94 -5.06 -7.95
C GLY A 3 3.43 -4.91 -8.04
N ARG A 4 2.67 -5.97 -7.78
CA ARG A 4 1.21 -6.00 -7.77
C ARG A 4 0.76 -7.27 -7.06
N LEU A 5 -0.29 -7.16 -6.25
CA LEU A 5 -1.02 -8.29 -5.70
C LEU A 5 -2.47 -8.27 -6.21
N ARG A 6 -3.03 -9.46 -6.38
CA ARG A 6 -4.45 -9.67 -6.70
C ARG A 6 -4.94 -10.79 -5.79
N GLY A 7 -5.98 -10.55 -5.03
CA GLY A 7 -6.38 -11.48 -3.98
C GLY A 7 -7.66 -11.09 -3.27
N ILE A 8 -8.06 -11.90 -2.30
CA ILE A 8 -9.25 -11.63 -1.47
C ILE A 8 -8.83 -10.84 -0.22
N ILE A 9 -9.58 -9.79 0.11
CA ILE A 9 -9.38 -9.07 1.37
C ILE A 9 -9.89 -9.95 2.51
N LEU A 10 -9.00 -10.39 3.39
CA LEU A 10 -9.35 -11.15 4.58
C LEU A 10 -9.67 -10.24 5.77
N GLU A 11 -8.93 -9.13 5.90
CA GLU A 11 -9.07 -8.23 7.04
C GLU A 11 -8.69 -6.79 6.66
N LYS A 12 -9.36 -5.82 7.30
CA LYS A 12 -9.09 -4.38 7.18
C LYS A 12 -8.82 -3.80 8.58
N GLN A 13 -7.58 -3.39 8.85
CA GLN A 13 -7.17 -2.68 10.06
C GLN A 13 -6.35 -1.44 9.68
N PRO A 14 -6.98 -0.28 9.37
CA PRO A 14 -6.27 0.87 8.83
C PRO A 14 -5.02 1.25 9.65
N PRO A 15 -3.86 1.50 9.02
CA PRO A 15 -3.62 1.57 7.57
C PRO A 15 -3.24 0.22 6.91
N LEU A 16 -3.43 -0.91 7.59
CA LEU A 16 -3.07 -2.26 7.14
C LEU A 16 -4.25 -3.05 6.56
N VAL A 17 -4.02 -3.74 5.46
CA VAL A 17 -4.95 -4.74 4.91
C VAL A 17 -4.26 -6.10 4.83
N LEU A 18 -5.00 -7.17 5.14
CA LEU A 18 -4.58 -8.54 4.91
C LEU A 18 -5.20 -9.05 3.61
N LEU A 19 -4.36 -9.33 2.61
CA LEU A 19 -4.78 -9.79 1.28
C LEU A 19 -4.29 -11.22 1.04
N GLU A 20 -5.19 -12.14 0.75
CA GLU A 20 -4.82 -13.51 0.37
C GLU A 20 -4.62 -13.65 -1.13
N THR A 21 -3.43 -14.05 -1.55
CA THR A 21 -3.13 -14.43 -2.93
C THR A 21 -2.61 -15.85 -2.97
N GLY A 22 -3.40 -16.79 -3.49
CA GLY A 22 -3.00 -18.19 -3.67
C GLY A 22 -2.69 -18.91 -2.35
N GLY A 23 -3.49 -18.67 -1.31
CA GLY A 23 -3.30 -19.26 0.03
C GLY A 23 -2.25 -18.59 0.90
N VAL A 24 -1.62 -17.50 0.45
CA VAL A 24 -0.67 -16.70 1.25
C VAL A 24 -1.27 -15.35 1.60
N GLY A 25 -1.33 -15.04 2.89
CA GLY A 25 -1.75 -13.73 3.40
C GLY A 25 -0.60 -12.72 3.37
N TYR A 26 -0.81 -11.62 2.66
CA TYR A 26 0.11 -10.49 2.60
C TYR A 26 -0.44 -9.33 3.41
N GLU A 27 0.34 -8.86 4.38
CA GLU A 27 0.13 -7.60 5.06
C GLU A 27 0.61 -6.45 4.17
N VAL A 28 -0.30 -5.53 3.83
CA VAL A 28 0.02 -4.37 2.99
C VAL A 28 -0.41 -3.08 3.69
N HIS A 29 0.51 -2.12 3.79
CA HIS A 29 0.22 -0.78 4.31
C HIS A 29 -0.25 0.14 3.18
N LEU A 30 -1.40 0.81 3.35
CA LEU A 30 -1.94 1.73 2.36
C LEU A 30 -2.11 3.15 2.94
N PRO A 31 -2.00 4.21 2.12
CA PRO A 31 -2.50 5.52 2.49
C PRO A 31 -3.99 5.45 2.80
N MET A 32 -4.49 6.27 3.73
CA MET A 32 -5.91 6.26 4.09
C MET A 32 -6.83 6.55 2.89
N THR A 33 -6.39 7.42 1.99
CA THR A 33 -7.07 7.74 0.73
C THR A 33 -7.28 6.49 -0.12
N CYS A 34 -6.24 5.68 -0.31
CA CYS A 34 -6.35 4.39 -1.00
C CYS A 34 -7.19 3.38 -0.20
N PHE A 35 -7.05 3.37 1.12
CA PHE A 35 -7.73 2.42 2.00
C PHE A 35 -9.25 2.52 1.92
N TYR A 36 -9.78 3.74 1.86
CA TYR A 36 -11.23 3.99 1.79
C TYR A 36 -11.87 3.52 0.48
N GLU A 37 -11.10 3.42 -0.60
CA GLU A 37 -11.56 2.92 -1.90
C GLU A 37 -11.46 1.39 -2.02
N LEU A 38 -10.90 0.69 -1.02
CA LEU A 38 -10.77 -0.77 -1.06
C LEU A 38 -12.16 -1.45 -1.03
N PRO A 39 -12.38 -2.52 -1.82
CA PRO A 39 -13.55 -3.37 -1.73
C PRO A 39 -13.77 -3.95 -0.32
N ASP A 40 -14.98 -4.40 0.00
CA ASP A 40 -15.27 -5.02 1.30
C ASP A 40 -14.47 -6.30 1.57
N VAL A 41 -14.39 -6.69 2.85
CA VAL A 41 -13.83 -7.99 3.26
C VAL A 41 -14.57 -9.12 2.54
N GLY A 42 -13.82 -10.10 2.05
CA GLY A 42 -14.33 -11.20 1.23
C GLY A 42 -14.43 -10.89 -0.27
N LYS A 43 -14.08 -9.67 -0.71
CA LYS A 43 -14.03 -9.29 -2.13
C LYS A 43 -12.60 -9.31 -2.67
N GLU A 44 -12.50 -9.49 -3.98
CA GLU A 44 -11.23 -9.39 -4.69
C GLU A 44 -10.77 -7.93 -4.79
N ALA A 45 -9.50 -7.69 -4.49
CA ALA A 45 -8.83 -6.43 -4.69
C ALA A 45 -7.55 -6.60 -5.52
N ILE A 46 -7.19 -5.53 -6.22
CA ILE A 46 -5.94 -5.41 -6.95
C ILE A 46 -5.18 -4.25 -6.35
N ILE A 47 -3.98 -4.52 -5.83
CA ILE A 47 -3.15 -3.51 -5.15
C ILE A 47 -1.80 -3.42 -5.86
N PHE A 48 -1.42 -2.23 -6.30
CA PHE A 48 -0.07 -1.94 -6.78
C PHE A 48 0.85 -1.79 -5.59
N THR A 49 1.94 -2.56 -5.55
CA THR A 49 2.82 -2.58 -4.39
C THR A 49 4.17 -1.94 -4.66
N HIS A 50 4.75 -1.37 -3.61
CA HIS A 50 6.15 -1.03 -3.49
C HIS A 50 6.75 -1.85 -2.34
N PHE A 51 7.71 -2.70 -2.67
CA PHE A 51 8.35 -3.62 -1.75
C PHE A 51 9.63 -3.02 -1.20
N ILE A 52 9.70 -2.84 0.12
CA ILE A 52 10.86 -2.29 0.82
C ILE A 52 11.50 -3.39 1.65
N VAL A 53 12.80 -3.61 1.41
CA VAL A 53 13.64 -4.52 2.19
C VAL A 53 14.57 -3.68 3.05
N ARG A 54 14.54 -3.95 4.35
CA ARG A 54 15.48 -3.43 5.35
C ARG A 54 16.18 -4.63 5.99
N GLU A 55 17.17 -4.35 6.82
CA GLU A 55 17.91 -5.39 7.54
C GLU A 55 17.03 -6.18 8.52
N ASP A 56 16.02 -5.52 9.10
CA ASP A 56 15.13 -6.06 10.13
C ASP A 56 13.72 -6.40 9.63
N ALA A 57 13.35 -5.97 8.43
CA ALA A 57 11.96 -6.06 7.96
C ALA A 57 11.83 -6.10 6.43
N GLN A 58 10.78 -6.79 5.98
CA GLN A 58 10.29 -6.77 4.60
C GLN A 58 8.87 -6.24 4.60
N LEU A 59 8.65 -5.08 3.99
CA LEU A 59 7.40 -4.33 4.08
C LEU A 59 6.79 -4.14 2.69
N LEU A 60 5.46 -4.26 2.61
CA LEU A 60 4.69 -3.94 1.42
C LEU A 60 3.88 -2.67 1.65
N TYR A 61 4.06 -1.70 0.75
CA TYR A 61 3.23 -0.51 0.65
C TYR A 61 2.33 -0.63 -0.57
N GLY A 62 1.04 -0.40 -0.41
CA GLY A 62 0.00 -0.63 -1.41
C GLY A 62 -0.70 0.65 -1.85
N PHE A 63 -1.14 0.64 -3.11
CA PHE A 63 -1.82 1.76 -3.78
C PHE A 63 -2.87 1.21 -4.75
N ASN A 64 -3.95 1.95 -4.98
CA ASN A 64 -5.04 1.51 -5.86
C ASN A 64 -4.68 1.69 -7.33
N ASN A 65 -3.79 2.64 -7.63
CA ASN A 65 -3.32 2.90 -8.98
C ASN A 65 -1.80 3.09 -9.06
N LYS A 66 -1.28 3.10 -10.30
CA LYS A 66 0.16 3.23 -10.55
C LYS A 66 0.68 4.63 -10.22
N GLN A 67 -0.15 5.66 -10.39
CA GLN A 67 0.20 7.06 -10.19
C GLN A 67 0.50 7.33 -8.71
N GLU A 68 -0.36 6.87 -7.81
CA GLU A 68 -0.16 6.93 -6.36
C GLU A 68 1.14 6.24 -5.93
N ARG A 69 1.42 5.04 -6.47
CA ARG A 69 2.68 4.34 -6.20
C ARG A 69 3.88 5.14 -6.71
N THR A 70 3.77 5.74 -7.89
CA THR A 70 4.86 6.57 -8.45
C THR A 70 5.09 7.78 -7.56
N LEU A 71 4.04 8.47 -7.13
CA LEU A 71 4.13 9.60 -6.21
C LEU A 71 4.80 9.19 -4.88
N PHE A 72 4.40 8.07 -4.29
CA PHE A 72 5.07 7.51 -3.11
C PHE A 72 6.57 7.28 -3.34
N LYS A 73 6.93 6.70 -4.49
CA LYS A 73 8.34 6.45 -4.85
C LYS A 73 9.13 7.75 -5.02
N GLU A 74 8.54 8.82 -5.54
CA GLU A 74 9.20 10.12 -5.62
C GLU A 74 9.33 10.77 -4.23
N LEU A 75 8.31 10.65 -3.38
CA LEU A 75 8.35 11.17 -2.01
C LEU A 75 9.52 10.56 -1.23
N ILE A 76 9.68 9.23 -1.25
CA ILE A 76 10.73 8.56 -0.48
C ILE A 76 12.17 8.78 -1.01
N LYS A 77 12.33 9.39 -2.19
CA LYS A 77 13.66 9.84 -2.68
C LYS A 77 14.08 11.17 -2.06
N THR A 78 13.12 11.93 -1.52
CA THR A 78 13.40 13.23 -0.91
C THR A 78 14.14 13.04 0.41
N ASN A 79 15.22 13.79 0.63
CA ASN A 79 15.97 13.75 1.88
C ASN A 79 15.05 14.01 3.09
N GLY A 80 15.11 13.13 4.09
CA GLY A 80 14.27 13.22 5.29
C GLY A 80 12.86 12.62 5.15
N VAL A 81 12.46 12.15 3.97
CA VAL A 81 11.13 11.54 3.75
C VAL A 81 11.25 10.02 3.69
N GLY A 82 10.91 9.37 4.80
CA GLY A 82 10.81 7.90 4.87
C GLY A 82 9.43 7.36 4.45
N PRO A 83 9.31 6.04 4.24
CA PRO A 83 8.05 5.38 3.87
C PRO A 83 6.84 5.69 4.76
N LYS A 84 7.05 5.77 6.08
CA LYS A 84 5.99 6.14 7.04
C LYS A 84 5.51 7.58 6.85
N LEU A 85 6.44 8.51 6.64
CA LEU A 85 6.09 9.92 6.40
C LEU A 85 5.41 10.08 5.03
N ALA A 86 5.89 9.39 3.99
CA ALA A 86 5.25 9.39 2.68
C ALA A 86 3.81 8.86 2.75
N LEU A 87 3.54 7.79 3.51
CA LEU A 87 2.18 7.31 3.78
C LEU A 87 1.30 8.38 4.44
N ALA A 88 1.83 9.08 5.44
CA ALA A 88 1.10 10.13 6.14
C ALA A 88 0.77 11.31 5.21
N ILE A 89 1.73 11.75 4.37
CA ILE A 89 1.53 12.79 3.36
C ILE A 89 0.40 12.38 2.41
N LEU A 90 0.44 11.16 1.85
CA LEU A 90 -0.59 10.64 0.93
C LEU A 90 -1.93 10.35 1.60
N SER A 91 -1.96 10.25 2.94
CA SER A 91 -3.21 10.10 3.70
C SER A 91 -3.88 11.45 3.97
N GLY A 92 -3.11 12.54 4.04
CA GLY A 92 -3.62 13.90 4.24
C GLY A 92 -3.90 14.68 2.95
N MET A 93 -3.28 14.28 1.85
CA MET A 93 -3.49 14.83 0.51
C MET A 93 -4.12 13.73 -0.35
N SER A 94 -5.35 13.91 -0.85
CA SER A 94 -5.81 13.04 -1.94
C SER A 94 -4.87 13.26 -3.13
N ALA A 95 -4.49 12.20 -3.84
CA ALA A 95 -3.61 12.26 -5.01
C ALA A 95 -4.29 12.92 -6.24
N GLN A 96 -5.21 13.85 -6.00
CA GLN A 96 -5.81 14.75 -6.98
C GLN A 96 -5.22 16.15 -6.80
N GLN A 97 -4.06 16.36 -7.42
CA GLN A 97 -3.72 17.65 -8.05
C GLN A 97 -3.23 17.37 -9.46
#